data_AF-A0A164DY72-F1
#
_entry.id   AF-A0A164DY72-F1
#
_cell.length_a   1.000
_cell.length_b   1.000
_cell.length_c   1.000
_cell.angle_alpha   90.00
_cell.angle_beta   90.00
_cell.angle_gamma   90.00
#
_symmetry.space_group_name_H-M   'P 1'
#
loop_
_entity.id
_entity.type
_entity.pdbx_description
1 polymer ?
#
loop_
_entity_poly.entity_id
_entity_poly.type
_entity_poly.pdbx_seq_one_letter_code
_entity_poly.pdbx_strand_id
1 'polypeptide(L)'
;YLSGLLDDRIAILISGFPQLESPKLLGVPKITNSTGRQQHDAVVRLLEKWGVLKEVVALVFYTTSSNTGRFQGAATFIEKTLSHAVLWFACRHHVFEIHIQHVAESICGKRNTPSESIFKRSQKDFPELNQDIQDLILFDSEGDSEMQQLADEVIEWGSELIENDTFPRSDYLELLQLTFIFLGGSVFPLSIRKPGSIKREQHKRILEETSNVHKMANFIALFHARPFIQSRLASLAPAVDLRYLSKMSWFKKKDETVGNVAIKSICNHLWYLTKELIVFSFFDESLPNALRESMVKQLLTFNRAKDIPPGKPKFSLINPDEIDNPNQLNLFVGAKSWLLFNLLNT
;
A
#
# COMPACT_ATOMS: atom_id res chain seq x y z
N TYR A 1 13.45 26.35 -20.43
CA TYR A 1 14.72 26.30 -19.68
C TYR A 1 14.58 25.34 -18.50
N LEU A 2 14.99 24.08 -18.67
CA LEU A 2 15.20 23.14 -17.57
C LEU A 2 16.67 23.31 -17.17
N SER A 3 16.93 23.95 -16.04
CA SER A 3 18.28 24.36 -15.61
C SER A 3 19.20 23.20 -15.20
N GLY A 4 18.80 21.93 -15.35
CA GLY A 4 19.61 20.77 -14.97
C GLY A 4 19.97 20.68 -13.48
N LEU A 5 19.52 21.64 -12.65
CA LEU A 5 19.71 21.64 -11.20
C LEU A 5 18.69 20.67 -10.59
N LEU A 6 19.21 19.56 -10.06
CA LEU A 6 18.46 18.63 -9.22
C LEU A 6 18.18 19.32 -7.88
N ASP A 7 17.01 19.93 -7.77
CA ASP A 7 16.53 20.53 -6.54
C ASP A 7 15.59 19.56 -5.82
N ASP A 8 15.92 19.21 -4.57
CA ASP A 8 15.00 18.47 -3.71
C ASP A 8 13.77 19.34 -3.41
N ARG A 9 12.58 18.76 -3.57
CA ARG A 9 11.30 19.42 -3.34
C ARG A 9 10.35 18.48 -2.61
N ILE A 10 9.48 19.04 -1.80
CA ILE A 10 8.39 18.32 -1.13
C ILE A 10 7.06 18.91 -1.56
N ALA A 11 6.12 18.09 -2.01
CA ALA A 11 4.75 18.51 -2.25
C ALA A 11 3.95 18.38 -0.96
N ILE A 12 3.25 19.45 -0.57
CA ILE A 12 2.50 19.50 0.70
C ILE A 12 1.04 19.72 0.35
N LEU A 13 0.21 18.72 0.65
CA LEU A 13 -1.22 18.73 0.41
C LEU A 13 -1.98 18.64 1.74
N ILE A 14 -3.17 19.24 1.79
CA ILE A 14 -4.11 19.11 2.90
C ILE A 14 -5.45 18.58 2.39
N SER A 15 -6.12 17.77 3.19
CA SER A 15 -7.46 17.25 2.94
C SER A 15 -8.28 17.30 4.23
N GLY A 16 -9.59 17.46 4.13
CA GLY A 16 -10.48 17.53 5.29
C GLY A 16 -11.93 17.72 4.86
N PHE A 17 -12.59 16.64 4.44
CA PHE A 17 -14.01 16.66 4.10
C PHE A 17 -14.86 16.84 5.38
N PRO A 18 -15.96 17.63 5.37
CA PRO A 18 -16.55 18.33 4.21
C PRO A 18 -15.96 19.73 3.95
N GLN A 19 -15.06 20.25 4.78
CA GLN A 19 -14.51 21.61 4.61
C GLN A 19 -13.70 21.76 3.32
N LEU A 20 -13.11 20.67 2.83
CA LEU A 20 -12.44 20.56 1.55
C LEU A 20 -13.04 19.39 0.76
N GLU A 21 -13.72 19.69 -0.35
CA GLU A 21 -14.27 18.67 -1.26
C GLU A 21 -13.17 17.81 -1.90
N SER A 22 -12.00 18.40 -2.15
CA SER A 22 -10.84 17.71 -2.70
C SER A 22 -9.53 18.18 -2.02
N PRO A 23 -8.47 17.35 -2.03
CA PRO A 23 -7.19 17.73 -1.46
C PRO A 23 -6.63 19.00 -2.13
N LYS A 24 -6.14 19.93 -1.31
CA LYS A 24 -5.55 21.19 -1.77
C LYS A 24 -4.02 21.15 -1.67
N LEU A 25 -3.34 21.49 -2.76
CA LEU A 25 -1.90 21.70 -2.77
C LEU A 25 -1.56 23.04 -2.10
N LEU A 26 -0.87 23.00 -0.96
CA LEU A 26 -0.42 24.18 -0.23
C LEU A 26 0.86 24.78 -0.83
N GLY A 27 1.71 23.94 -1.43
CA GLY A 27 2.91 24.35 -2.14
C GLY A 27 3.88 23.20 -2.43
N VAL A 28 4.90 23.51 -3.23
CA VAL A 28 6.01 22.59 -3.57
C VAL A 28 7.35 23.27 -3.27
N PRO A 29 7.65 23.58 -1.99
CA PRO A 29 8.86 24.29 -1.61
C PRO A 29 10.12 23.48 -1.95
N LYS A 30 11.17 24.20 -2.35
CA LYS A 30 12.53 23.67 -2.42
C LYS A 30 13.05 23.44 -1.00
N ILE A 31 13.69 22.30 -0.79
CA ILE A 31 14.38 21.94 0.45
C ILE A 31 15.86 21.74 0.15
N THR A 32 16.71 21.94 1.16
CA THR A 32 18.17 21.82 0.99
C THR A 32 18.63 20.38 0.87
N ASN A 33 17.91 19.46 1.52
CA ASN A 33 18.07 18.02 1.41
C ASN A 33 16.80 17.33 1.91
N SER A 34 16.69 16.02 1.67
CA SER A 34 15.56 15.17 2.06
C SER A 34 15.56 14.73 3.53
N THR A 35 16.31 15.36 4.44
CA THR A 35 16.28 14.99 5.87
C THR A 35 14.94 15.32 6.53
N GLY A 36 14.59 14.59 7.58
CA GLY A 36 13.32 14.79 8.28
C GLY A 36 13.15 16.19 8.88
N ARG A 37 14.24 16.85 9.28
CA ARG A 37 14.22 18.24 9.76
C ARG A 37 13.86 19.23 8.65
N GLN A 38 14.47 19.11 7.48
CA GLN A 38 14.19 20.02 6.36
C GLN A 38 12.75 19.85 5.83
N GLN A 39 12.27 18.60 5.78
CA GLN A 39 10.88 18.32 5.43
C GLN A 39 9.91 18.90 6.47
N HIS A 40 10.18 18.70 7.77
CA HIS A 40 9.42 19.30 8.86
C HIS A 40 9.33 20.82 8.73
N ASP A 41 10.47 21.51 8.59
CA ASP A 41 10.50 22.97 8.56
C ASP A 41 9.72 23.52 7.35
N ALA A 42 9.75 22.81 6.21
CA ALA A 42 8.96 23.16 5.04
C ALA A 42 7.45 22.99 5.27
N VAL A 43 7.04 21.89 5.91
CA VAL A 43 5.64 21.60 6.24
C VAL A 43 5.10 22.64 7.23
N VAL A 44 5.77 22.85 8.36
CA VAL A 44 5.32 23.78 9.40
C VAL A 44 5.19 25.19 8.87
N ARG A 45 6.19 25.70 8.14
CA ARG A 45 6.10 27.05 7.54
C ARG A 45 4.88 27.23 6.63
N LEU A 46 4.54 26.22 5.84
CA LEU A 46 3.35 26.31 4.98
C LEU A 46 2.07 26.21 5.80
N LEU A 47 1.97 25.29 6.76
CA LEU A 47 0.79 25.19 7.63
C LEU A 47 0.54 26.48 8.42
N GLU A 48 1.60 27.12 8.94
CA GLU A 48 1.53 28.43 9.61
C GLU A 48 1.09 29.53 8.65
N LYS A 49 1.70 29.62 7.47
CA LYS A 49 1.32 30.60 6.43
C LYS A 49 -0.14 30.50 6.05
N TRP A 50 -0.68 29.29 6.01
CA TRP A 50 -2.08 29.02 5.68
C TRP A 50 -3.01 29.05 6.91
N GLY A 51 -2.49 29.22 8.14
CA GLY A 51 -3.28 29.31 9.36
C GLY A 51 -3.92 27.99 9.82
N VAL A 52 -3.42 26.84 9.35
CA VAL A 52 -4.04 25.51 9.56
C VAL A 52 -3.18 24.57 10.41
N LEU A 53 -2.08 25.04 10.99
CA LEU A 53 -1.16 24.19 11.78
C LEU A 53 -1.89 23.43 12.89
N LYS A 54 -2.77 24.09 13.65
CA LYS A 54 -3.49 23.49 14.79
C LYS A 54 -4.63 22.55 14.38
N GLU A 55 -5.02 22.55 13.11
CA GLU A 55 -6.11 21.72 12.58
C GLU A 55 -5.61 20.33 12.12
N VAL A 56 -4.29 20.10 12.19
CA VAL A 56 -3.69 18.85 11.70
C VAL A 56 -3.95 17.71 12.69
N VAL A 57 -4.88 16.83 12.33
CA VAL A 57 -5.19 15.61 13.09
C VAL A 57 -4.42 14.38 12.61
N ALA A 58 -3.87 14.41 11.40
CA ALA A 58 -3.24 13.27 10.77
C ALA A 58 -2.12 13.66 9.80
N LEU A 59 -1.15 12.77 9.64
CA LEU A 59 -0.04 12.90 8.69
C LEU A 59 -0.04 11.70 7.74
N VAL A 60 0.00 11.96 6.42
CA VAL A 60 0.19 10.94 5.39
C VAL A 60 1.61 11.04 4.84
N PHE A 61 2.37 9.95 4.84
CA PHE A 61 3.80 9.99 4.48
C PHE A 61 4.31 8.69 3.86
N TYR A 62 5.38 8.78 3.06
CA TYR A 62 6.17 7.60 2.66
C TYR A 62 6.96 7.03 3.84
N THR A 63 7.14 5.71 3.88
CA THR A 63 7.77 4.96 5.00
C THR A 63 9.30 5.04 5.04
N THR A 64 9.91 6.07 4.45
CA THR A 64 11.35 6.29 4.53
C THR A 64 11.77 6.68 5.95
N SER A 65 13.04 6.43 6.29
CA SER A 65 13.60 6.80 7.60
C SER A 65 13.53 8.32 7.85
N SER A 66 13.66 9.13 6.81
CA SER A 66 13.53 10.59 6.87
C SER A 66 12.16 11.05 7.35
N ASN A 67 11.09 10.28 7.10
CA ASN A 67 9.74 10.59 7.56
C ASN A 67 9.43 9.93 8.90
N THR A 68 9.84 8.67 9.05
CA THR A 68 9.37 7.78 10.12
C THR A 68 10.37 7.54 11.25
N GLY A 69 11.56 8.13 11.17
CA GLY A 69 12.61 7.97 12.17
C GLY A 69 12.15 8.42 13.55
N ARG A 70 12.32 7.57 14.56
CA ARG A 70 11.81 7.81 15.93
C ARG A 70 12.27 9.14 16.55
N PHE A 71 13.46 9.61 16.19
CA PHE A 71 14.06 10.82 16.77
C PHE A 71 14.25 11.95 15.76
N GLN A 72 14.45 11.60 14.48
CA GLN A 72 14.82 12.54 13.41
C GLN A 72 13.85 12.51 12.22
N GLY A 73 12.75 11.77 12.32
CA GLY A 73 11.73 11.71 11.29
C GLY A 73 10.90 13.00 11.22
N ALA A 74 10.51 13.40 10.02
CA ALA A 74 9.65 14.56 9.80
C ALA A 74 8.35 14.47 10.63
N ALA A 75 7.67 13.31 10.63
CA ALA A 75 6.43 13.12 11.37
C ALA A 75 6.64 13.28 12.90
N THR A 76 7.76 12.79 13.43
CA THR A 76 8.12 13.01 14.84
C THR A 76 8.32 14.49 15.17
N PHE A 77 8.99 15.24 14.28
CA PHE A 77 9.18 16.67 14.52
C PHE A 77 7.86 17.45 14.41
N ILE A 78 7.01 17.11 13.43
CA ILE A 78 5.71 17.78 13.25
C ILE A 78 4.84 17.57 14.48
N GLU A 79 4.71 16.33 14.95
CA GLU A 79 3.93 16.00 16.13
C GLU A 79 4.44 16.72 17.40
N LYS A 80 5.77 16.86 17.54
CA LYS A 80 6.36 17.69 18.62
C LYS A 80 5.97 19.16 18.51
N THR A 81 5.99 19.73 17.30
CA THR A 81 5.60 21.13 17.06
C THR A 81 4.11 21.35 17.36
N LEU A 82 3.25 20.38 17.02
CA LEU A 82 1.82 20.42 17.32
C LEU A 82 1.52 20.29 18.83
N SER A 83 2.43 19.70 19.61
CA SER A 83 2.26 19.45 21.04
C SER A 83 1.07 18.55 21.41
N HIS A 84 0.56 17.77 20.45
CA HIS A 84 -0.44 16.72 20.67
C HIS A 84 -0.17 15.54 19.72
N ALA A 85 -0.74 14.37 20.03
CA ALA A 85 -0.65 13.20 19.16
C ALA A 85 -1.42 13.43 17.85
N VAL A 86 -0.97 12.80 16.77
CA VAL A 86 -1.68 12.77 15.48
C VAL A 86 -1.79 11.34 14.97
N LEU A 87 -2.65 11.09 13.99
CA LEU A 87 -2.70 9.80 13.30
C LEU A 87 -1.56 9.71 12.27
N TRP A 88 -0.85 8.58 12.28
CA TRP A 88 0.29 8.32 11.40
C TRP A 88 -0.09 7.40 10.25
N PHE A 89 -0.51 7.96 9.11
CA PHE A 89 -0.84 7.20 7.91
C PHE A 89 0.40 6.98 7.03
N ALA A 90 1.03 5.81 7.20
CA ALA A 90 1.97 5.34 6.20
C ALA A 90 1.27 5.14 4.86
N CYS A 91 1.83 5.68 3.78
CA CYS A 91 1.30 5.53 2.44
C CYS A 91 1.26 4.04 2.04
N ARG A 92 0.06 3.46 2.02
CA ARG A 92 -0.11 2.02 1.72
C ARG A 92 0.35 1.65 0.31
N HIS A 93 0.14 2.53 -0.67
CA HIS A 93 0.67 2.32 -2.04
C HIS A 93 2.17 2.05 -2.00
N HIS A 94 2.92 2.91 -1.31
CA HIS A 94 4.36 2.76 -1.17
C HIS A 94 4.76 1.52 -0.35
N VAL A 95 3.99 1.17 0.68
CA VAL A 95 4.20 -0.07 1.44
C VAL A 95 4.05 -1.31 0.54
N PHE A 96 3.02 -1.35 -0.31
CA PHE A 96 2.84 -2.44 -1.26
C PHE A 96 3.92 -2.45 -2.36
N GLU A 97 4.38 -1.29 -2.85
CA GLU A 97 5.55 -1.21 -3.73
C GLU A 97 6.80 -1.83 -3.10
N ILE A 98 7.02 -1.61 -1.80
CA ILE A 98 8.14 -2.23 -1.07
C ILE A 98 7.95 -3.75 -0.98
N HIS A 99 6.74 -4.23 -0.68
CA HIS A 99 6.45 -5.66 -0.61
C HIS A 99 6.74 -6.36 -1.94
N ILE A 100 6.21 -5.82 -3.04
CA ILE A 100 6.39 -6.41 -4.36
C ILE A 100 7.84 -6.30 -4.84
N GLN A 101 8.54 -5.23 -4.47
CA GLN A 101 9.97 -5.10 -4.72
C GLN A 101 10.78 -6.22 -4.04
N HIS A 102 10.55 -6.49 -2.75
CA HIS A 102 11.27 -7.56 -2.06
C HIS A 102 10.97 -8.94 -2.65
N VAL A 103 9.72 -9.20 -3.02
CA VAL A 103 9.31 -10.44 -3.70
C VAL A 103 10.00 -10.57 -5.05
N ALA A 104 9.98 -9.51 -5.87
CA ALA A 104 10.66 -9.49 -7.16
C ALA A 104 12.17 -9.72 -7.01
N GLU A 105 12.82 -9.10 -6.02
CA GLU A 105 14.25 -9.34 -5.73
C GLU A 105 14.52 -10.78 -5.27
N SER A 106 13.55 -11.44 -4.64
CA SER A 106 13.65 -12.85 -4.26
C SER A 106 13.51 -13.80 -5.45
N ILE A 107 12.64 -13.48 -6.42
CA ILE A 107 12.38 -14.31 -7.60
C ILE A 107 13.45 -14.06 -8.68
N CYS A 108 13.71 -12.80 -8.99
CA CYS A 108 14.57 -12.36 -10.09
C CYS A 108 16.03 -12.11 -9.66
N GLY A 109 16.31 -12.08 -8.34
CA GLY A 109 17.60 -11.74 -7.78
C GLY A 109 17.77 -10.25 -7.48
N LYS A 110 18.75 -9.93 -6.62
CA LYS A 110 19.06 -8.53 -6.27
C LYS A 110 19.56 -7.76 -7.48
N ARG A 111 19.05 -6.53 -7.59
CA ARG A 111 19.39 -5.62 -8.67
C ARG A 111 20.68 -4.86 -8.33
N ASN A 112 21.68 -4.95 -9.22
CA ASN A 112 22.88 -4.11 -9.15
C ASN A 112 22.72 -2.77 -9.91
N THR A 113 21.62 -2.61 -10.67
CA THR A 113 21.31 -1.40 -11.45
C THR A 113 19.80 -1.08 -11.40
N PRO A 114 19.39 0.20 -11.56
CA PRO A 114 18.00 0.66 -11.35
C PRO A 114 16.95 0.15 -12.35
N SER A 115 17.26 -0.89 -13.11
CA SER A 115 16.52 -1.17 -14.31
C SER A 115 16.79 -2.56 -14.85
N GLU A 116 15.72 -3.33 -15.04
CA GLU A 116 15.82 -4.63 -15.66
C GLU A 116 15.98 -4.47 -17.19
N SER A 117 16.79 -5.34 -17.76
CA SER A 117 16.97 -5.46 -19.21
C SER A 117 15.67 -5.82 -19.92
N ILE A 118 14.74 -6.49 -19.22
CA ILE A 118 13.45 -6.93 -19.77
C ILE A 118 12.52 -5.75 -20.04
N PHE A 119 12.27 -4.86 -19.07
CA PHE A 119 11.36 -3.71 -19.27
C PHE A 119 11.81 -2.79 -20.42
N LYS A 120 13.11 -2.65 -20.64
CA LYS A 120 13.63 -1.85 -21.76
C LYS A 120 13.51 -2.53 -23.10
N ARG A 121 13.77 -3.83 -23.16
CA ARG A 121 13.49 -4.63 -24.36
C ARG A 121 12.00 -4.53 -24.68
N SER A 122 11.13 -4.80 -23.71
CA SER A 122 9.68 -4.66 -23.88
C SER A 122 9.27 -3.26 -24.32
N GLN A 123 9.90 -2.18 -23.86
CA GLN A 123 9.63 -0.81 -24.35
C GLN A 123 10.09 -0.57 -25.79
N LYS A 124 11.28 -1.09 -26.13
CA LYS A 124 11.87 -0.95 -27.46
C LYS A 124 11.09 -1.77 -28.49
N ASP A 125 10.73 -2.98 -28.11
CA ASP A 125 10.09 -3.98 -28.97
C ASP A 125 8.55 -3.80 -28.97
N PHE A 126 7.98 -2.96 -28.09
CA PHE A 126 6.54 -2.67 -28.02
C PHE A 126 5.89 -2.32 -29.37
N PRO A 127 6.49 -1.50 -30.25
CA PRO A 127 5.89 -1.18 -31.55
C PRO A 127 5.74 -2.39 -32.49
N GLU A 128 6.56 -3.43 -32.29
CA GLU A 128 6.59 -4.66 -33.09
C GLU A 128 5.84 -5.81 -32.39
N LEU A 129 5.35 -5.57 -31.16
CA LEU A 129 4.66 -6.57 -30.37
C LEU A 129 3.29 -6.86 -30.97
N ASN A 130 3.00 -8.15 -31.22
CA ASN A 130 1.65 -8.58 -31.56
C ASN A 130 0.72 -8.27 -30.39
N GLN A 131 -0.31 -7.45 -30.64
CA GLN A 131 -1.35 -7.13 -29.65
C GLN A 131 -2.51 -8.11 -29.66
N ASP A 132 -2.45 -9.15 -30.51
CA ASP A 132 -3.36 -10.27 -30.43
C ASP A 132 -3.17 -11.03 -29.12
N ILE A 133 -4.29 -11.34 -28.48
CA ILE A 133 -4.35 -11.96 -27.16
C ILE A 133 -4.61 -13.46 -27.22
N GLN A 134 -4.80 -14.04 -28.42
CA GLN A 134 -5.16 -15.45 -28.57
C GLN A 134 -4.06 -16.41 -28.09
N ASP A 135 -2.79 -16.02 -28.20
CA ASP A 135 -1.63 -16.87 -27.85
C ASP A 135 -0.98 -16.49 -26.50
N LEU A 136 -1.72 -15.82 -25.61
CA LEU A 136 -1.18 -15.45 -24.29
C LEU A 136 -0.99 -16.67 -23.39
N ILE A 137 0.13 -16.70 -22.67
CA ILE A 137 0.33 -17.62 -21.55
C ILE A 137 -0.50 -17.10 -20.38
N LEU A 138 -1.56 -17.83 -20.03
CA LEU A 138 -2.46 -17.51 -18.94
C LEU A 138 -2.03 -18.22 -17.65
N PHE A 139 -2.70 -17.85 -16.56
CA PHE A 139 -2.62 -18.56 -15.30
C PHE A 139 -3.08 -20.01 -15.49
N ASP A 140 -2.28 -20.93 -14.95
CA ASP A 140 -2.62 -22.34 -14.79
C ASP A 140 -2.43 -22.67 -13.31
N SER A 141 -3.46 -23.24 -12.68
CA SER A 141 -3.38 -23.68 -11.29
C SER A 141 -2.56 -24.96 -11.14
N GLU A 142 -2.18 -25.61 -12.23
CA GLU A 142 -1.47 -26.90 -12.25
C GLU A 142 -2.21 -27.98 -11.45
N GLY A 143 -3.55 -27.88 -11.37
CA GLY A 143 -4.42 -28.76 -10.59
C GLY A 143 -4.55 -28.41 -9.11
N ASP A 144 -3.95 -27.31 -8.64
CA ASP A 144 -4.09 -26.83 -7.26
C ASP A 144 -5.42 -26.09 -7.06
N SER A 145 -6.38 -26.77 -6.42
CA SER A 145 -7.72 -26.23 -6.16
C SER A 145 -7.70 -24.98 -5.29
N GLU A 146 -6.74 -24.84 -4.37
CA GLU A 146 -6.65 -23.66 -3.51
C GLU A 146 -6.14 -22.44 -4.32
N MET A 147 -5.19 -22.66 -5.23
CA MET A 147 -4.72 -21.63 -6.15
C MET A 147 -5.81 -21.21 -7.14
N GLN A 148 -6.61 -22.16 -7.63
CA GLN A 148 -7.77 -21.85 -8.47
C GLN A 148 -8.81 -21.02 -7.71
N GLN A 149 -9.12 -21.38 -6.46
CA GLN A 149 -10.05 -20.62 -5.63
C GLN A 149 -9.56 -19.17 -5.43
N LEU A 150 -8.25 -18.95 -5.24
CA LEU A 150 -7.69 -17.60 -5.15
C LEU A 150 -7.86 -16.81 -6.46
N ALA A 151 -7.70 -17.46 -7.62
CA ALA A 151 -7.94 -16.84 -8.92
C ALA A 151 -9.42 -16.45 -9.06
N ASP A 152 -10.33 -17.36 -8.74
CA ASP A 152 -11.78 -17.14 -8.82
C ASP A 152 -12.21 -15.98 -7.91
N GLU A 153 -11.68 -15.88 -6.68
CA GLU A 153 -11.92 -14.75 -5.77
C GLU A 153 -11.48 -13.39 -6.33
N VAL A 154 -10.37 -13.38 -7.10
CA VAL A 154 -9.87 -12.15 -7.73
C VAL A 154 -10.71 -11.79 -8.95
N ILE A 155 -11.16 -12.80 -9.71
CA ILE A 155 -12.06 -12.61 -10.85
C ILE A 155 -13.41 -12.06 -10.37
N GLU A 156 -14.04 -12.70 -9.38
CA GLU A 156 -15.34 -12.23 -8.85
C GLU A 156 -15.26 -10.77 -8.38
N TRP A 157 -14.25 -10.46 -7.56
CA TRP A 157 -14.02 -9.09 -7.09
C TRP A 157 -13.71 -8.10 -8.22
N GLY A 158 -12.94 -8.52 -9.23
CA GLY A 158 -12.59 -7.69 -10.38
C GLY A 158 -13.80 -7.37 -11.26
N SER A 159 -14.67 -8.35 -11.50
CA SER A 159 -15.92 -8.18 -12.24
C SER A 159 -16.80 -7.13 -11.60
N GLU A 160 -17.03 -7.23 -10.28
CA GLU A 160 -17.84 -6.27 -9.54
C GLU A 160 -17.30 -4.84 -9.66
N LEU A 161 -15.97 -4.66 -9.63
CA LEU A 161 -15.39 -3.31 -9.76
C LEU A 161 -15.55 -2.74 -11.17
N ILE A 162 -15.38 -3.57 -12.21
CA ILE A 162 -15.55 -3.20 -13.62
C ILE A 162 -17.01 -2.84 -13.90
N GLU A 163 -17.96 -3.66 -13.47
CA GLU A 163 -19.39 -3.42 -13.66
C GLU A 163 -19.88 -2.14 -12.98
N ASN A 164 -19.35 -1.83 -11.79
CA ASN A 164 -19.74 -0.65 -11.03
C ASN A 164 -18.95 0.63 -11.38
N ASP A 165 -17.99 0.57 -12.30
CA ASP A 165 -17.10 1.67 -12.72
C ASP A 165 -16.52 2.50 -11.55
N THR A 166 -16.02 1.80 -10.53
CA THR A 166 -15.60 2.44 -9.26
C THR A 166 -14.12 2.90 -9.25
N PHE A 167 -13.47 2.96 -10.41
CA PHE A 167 -12.04 3.21 -10.50
C PHE A 167 -11.69 4.70 -10.41
N PRO A 168 -10.86 5.11 -9.44
CA PRO A 168 -10.42 6.50 -9.32
C PRO A 168 -9.28 6.85 -10.30
N ARG A 169 -8.64 5.85 -10.91
CA ARG A 169 -7.35 5.95 -11.60
C ARG A 169 -7.26 4.98 -12.76
N SER A 170 -6.84 5.48 -13.93
CA SER A 170 -6.74 4.66 -15.13
C SER A 170 -5.67 3.57 -15.07
N ASP A 171 -4.58 3.77 -14.32
CA ASP A 171 -3.54 2.75 -14.15
C ASP A 171 -3.97 1.61 -13.22
N TYR A 172 -4.93 1.83 -12.32
CA TYR A 172 -5.50 0.74 -11.51
C TYR A 172 -6.48 -0.08 -12.32
N LEU A 173 -7.24 0.58 -13.18
CA LEU A 173 -8.06 -0.11 -14.18
C LEU A 173 -7.17 -0.98 -15.07
N GLU A 174 -6.08 -0.44 -15.62
CA GLU A 174 -5.15 -1.22 -16.45
C GLU A 174 -4.55 -2.42 -15.71
N LEU A 175 -4.06 -2.23 -14.46
CA LEU A 175 -3.55 -3.33 -13.64
C LEU A 175 -4.62 -4.42 -13.43
N LEU A 176 -5.86 -4.02 -13.14
CA LEU A 176 -6.94 -4.98 -12.96
C LEU A 176 -7.26 -5.71 -14.26
N GLN A 177 -7.37 -5.01 -15.39
CA GLN A 177 -7.68 -5.61 -16.69
C GLN A 177 -6.62 -6.62 -17.11
N LEU A 178 -5.34 -6.29 -16.94
CA LEU A 178 -4.23 -7.21 -17.21
C LEU A 178 -4.25 -8.43 -16.27
N THR A 179 -4.55 -8.22 -14.99
CA THR A 179 -4.74 -9.31 -14.01
C THR A 179 -5.89 -10.22 -14.45
N PHE A 180 -6.99 -9.63 -14.90
CA PHE A 180 -8.19 -10.33 -15.30
C PHE A 180 -7.95 -11.25 -16.51
N ILE A 181 -7.32 -10.70 -17.54
CA ILE A 181 -6.95 -11.45 -18.75
C ILE A 181 -6.01 -12.59 -18.39
N PHE A 182 -4.99 -12.30 -17.58
CA PHE A 182 -4.03 -13.32 -17.15
C PHE A 182 -4.72 -14.48 -16.42
N LEU A 183 -5.73 -14.22 -15.60
CA LEU A 183 -6.51 -15.24 -14.90
C LEU A 183 -7.55 -15.95 -15.80
N GLY A 184 -7.60 -15.66 -17.11
CA GLY A 184 -8.55 -16.27 -18.06
C GLY A 184 -9.90 -15.56 -18.17
N GLY A 185 -10.05 -14.40 -17.52
CA GLY A 185 -11.21 -13.52 -17.69
C GLY A 185 -11.21 -12.78 -19.03
N SER A 186 -12.35 -12.19 -19.39
CA SER A 186 -12.51 -11.39 -20.61
C SER A 186 -12.82 -9.93 -20.29
N VAL A 187 -12.19 -8.99 -20.98
CA VAL A 187 -12.39 -7.54 -20.82
C VAL A 187 -12.56 -6.89 -22.20
N PHE A 188 -13.57 -6.02 -22.36
CA PHE A 188 -13.79 -5.25 -23.60
C PHE A 188 -14.06 -3.76 -23.31
N PRO A 189 -13.51 -2.82 -24.10
CA PRO A 189 -12.44 -2.98 -25.09
C PRO A 189 -11.06 -3.12 -24.42
N LEU A 190 -10.20 -3.98 -24.97
CA LEU A 190 -8.84 -4.16 -24.47
C LEU A 190 -7.84 -3.33 -25.29
N SER A 191 -7.00 -2.55 -24.59
CA SER A 191 -5.82 -1.91 -25.17
C SER A 191 -4.67 -1.96 -24.16
N ILE A 192 -3.67 -2.81 -24.41
CA ILE A 192 -2.44 -2.83 -23.61
C ILE A 192 -1.68 -1.53 -23.89
N ARG A 193 -1.35 -0.76 -22.85
CA ARG A 193 -0.62 0.50 -23.03
C ARG A 193 0.87 0.25 -23.07
N LYS A 194 1.57 1.16 -23.73
CA LYS A 194 3.04 1.14 -23.78
C LYS A 194 3.60 1.23 -22.35
N PRO A 195 4.53 0.36 -21.93
CA PRO A 195 5.17 0.43 -20.62
C PRO A 195 5.84 1.80 -20.39
N GLY A 196 5.66 2.36 -19.18
CA GLY A 196 6.24 3.65 -18.79
C GLY A 196 7.77 3.67 -18.76
N SER A 197 8.40 4.84 -18.91
CA SER A 197 9.85 4.98 -19.14
C SER A 197 10.74 4.55 -17.96
N ILE A 198 11.68 3.61 -18.19
CA ILE A 198 12.77 3.23 -17.27
C ILE A 198 14.11 3.23 -18.05
N LYS A 199 15.14 3.91 -17.55
CA LYS A 199 16.39 4.23 -18.31
C LYS A 199 17.46 3.10 -18.30
N ARG A 200 17.96 2.72 -19.52
CA ARG A 200 19.28 2.13 -20.03
C ARG A 200 19.94 0.76 -19.66
N GLU A 201 19.98 -0.19 -20.62
CA GLU A 201 20.87 -1.40 -20.83
C GLU A 201 20.98 -2.54 -19.78
N GLN A 202 21.33 -3.82 -20.03
CA GLN A 202 21.63 -4.69 -21.21
C GLN A 202 21.40 -6.21 -20.86
N HIS A 203 21.47 -7.10 -21.86
CA HIS A 203 21.04 -8.52 -22.02
C HIS A 203 21.54 -9.66 -21.06
N LYS A 204 20.72 -10.74 -20.94
CA LYS A 204 20.97 -12.17 -21.35
C LYS A 204 20.49 -13.24 -20.33
N ARG A 205 19.21 -13.70 -20.37
CA ARG A 205 18.76 -15.03 -19.85
C ARG A 205 17.28 -15.42 -20.19
N ILE A 206 16.94 -15.71 -21.44
CA ILE A 206 15.52 -15.83 -21.90
C ILE A 206 14.65 -16.87 -21.14
N LEU A 207 15.17 -18.07 -20.82
CA LEU A 207 14.34 -19.13 -20.21
C LEU A 207 14.07 -18.91 -18.71
N GLU A 208 15.11 -18.58 -17.93
CA GLU A 208 14.97 -18.19 -16.52
C GLU A 208 14.16 -16.90 -16.39
N GLU A 209 14.34 -15.95 -17.32
CA GLU A 209 13.52 -14.72 -17.41
C GLU A 209 12.04 -15.07 -17.60
N THR A 210 11.69 -16.03 -18.46
CA THR A 210 10.28 -16.40 -18.70
C THR A 210 9.65 -17.07 -17.49
N SER A 211 10.34 -18.00 -16.81
CA SER A 211 9.83 -18.63 -15.59
C SER A 211 9.67 -17.62 -14.45
N ASN A 212 10.63 -16.71 -14.28
CA ASN A 212 10.55 -15.68 -13.25
C ASN A 212 9.43 -14.67 -13.52
N VAL A 213 9.23 -14.27 -14.77
CA VAL A 213 8.09 -13.43 -15.19
C VAL A 213 6.77 -14.14 -14.87
N HIS A 214 6.64 -15.43 -15.19
CA HIS A 214 5.43 -16.19 -14.91
C HIS A 214 5.17 -16.31 -13.39
N LYS A 215 6.19 -16.62 -12.58
CA LYS A 215 6.08 -16.62 -11.12
C LYS A 215 5.66 -15.25 -10.56
N MET A 216 6.23 -14.17 -11.10
CA MET A 216 5.88 -12.81 -10.72
C MET A 216 4.45 -12.45 -11.13
N ALA A 217 4.00 -12.86 -12.32
CA ALA A 217 2.64 -12.68 -12.78
C ALA A 217 1.63 -13.42 -11.89
N ASN A 218 1.89 -14.70 -11.55
CA ASN A 218 1.08 -15.47 -10.60
C ASN A 218 0.99 -14.77 -9.24
N PHE A 219 2.14 -14.32 -8.70
CA PHE A 219 2.14 -13.62 -7.41
C PHE A 219 1.34 -12.31 -7.47
N ILE A 220 1.53 -11.52 -8.54
CA ILE A 220 0.84 -10.25 -8.71
C ILE A 220 -0.67 -10.47 -8.80
N ALA A 221 -1.09 -11.37 -9.68
CA ALA A 221 -2.49 -11.61 -9.97
C ALA A 221 -3.25 -12.15 -8.76
N LEU A 222 -2.70 -13.16 -8.08
CA LEU A 222 -3.40 -13.86 -7.00
C LEU A 222 -3.34 -13.12 -5.66
N PHE A 223 -2.25 -12.39 -5.40
CA PHE A 223 -2.02 -11.82 -4.07
C PHE A 223 -1.89 -10.31 -4.06
N HIS A 224 -1.23 -9.70 -5.04
CA HIS A 224 -0.80 -8.31 -4.93
C HIS A 224 -1.78 -7.27 -5.51
N ALA A 225 -2.36 -7.55 -6.67
CA ALA A 225 -3.14 -6.56 -7.43
C ALA A 225 -4.31 -6.03 -6.61
N ARG A 226 -5.08 -6.92 -5.98
CA ARG A 226 -6.23 -6.57 -5.14
C ARG A 226 -5.86 -5.64 -3.97
N PRO A 227 -4.97 -6.00 -3.04
CA PRO A 227 -4.63 -5.12 -1.93
C PRO A 227 -3.91 -3.84 -2.38
N PHE A 228 -3.15 -3.87 -3.48
CA PHE A 228 -2.54 -2.67 -4.06
C PHE A 228 -3.60 -1.66 -4.55
N ILE A 229 -4.61 -2.12 -5.29
CA ILE A 229 -5.73 -1.26 -5.75
C ILE A 229 -6.54 -0.73 -4.55
N GLN A 230 -6.73 -1.56 -3.52
CA GLN A 230 -7.44 -1.17 -2.29
C GLN A 230 -6.61 -0.28 -1.35
N SER A 231 -5.34 0.00 -1.66
CA SER A 231 -4.42 0.72 -0.75
C SER A 231 -4.83 2.18 -0.48
N ARG A 232 -5.68 2.76 -1.33
CA ARG A 232 -6.29 4.09 -1.12
C ARG A 232 -7.41 4.12 -0.06
N LEU A 233 -7.98 2.97 0.29
CA LEU A 233 -9.17 2.87 1.14
C LEU A 233 -8.72 2.69 2.59
N ALA A 234 -8.77 3.76 3.37
CA ALA A 234 -8.32 3.76 4.77
C ALA A 234 -9.20 2.87 5.66
N SER A 235 -10.52 2.85 5.45
CA SER A 235 -11.46 2.00 6.20
C SER A 235 -11.13 0.52 6.07
N LEU A 236 -10.79 0.07 4.86
CA LEU A 236 -10.44 -1.33 4.58
C LEU A 236 -9.03 -1.70 5.03
N ALA A 237 -8.18 -0.72 5.34
CA ALA A 237 -6.74 -0.94 5.46
C ALA A 237 -6.35 -2.00 6.50
N PRO A 238 -6.90 -1.99 7.74
CA PRO A 238 -6.53 -3.01 8.72
C PRO A 238 -6.90 -4.43 8.27
N ALA A 239 -8.11 -4.63 7.73
CA ALA A 239 -8.59 -5.93 7.27
C ALA A 239 -7.78 -6.44 6.06
N VAL A 240 -7.51 -5.55 5.10
CA VAL A 240 -6.71 -5.90 3.91
C VAL A 240 -5.28 -6.26 4.29
N ASP A 241 -4.64 -5.52 5.19
CA ASP A 241 -3.27 -5.80 5.62
C ASP A 241 -3.17 -7.13 6.40
N LEU A 242 -4.13 -7.43 7.29
CA LEU A 242 -4.19 -8.71 7.99
C LEU A 242 -4.45 -9.88 7.03
N ARG A 243 -5.40 -9.72 6.10
CA ARG A 243 -5.70 -10.73 5.09
C ARG A 243 -4.50 -10.99 4.18
N TYR A 244 -3.76 -9.94 3.80
CA TYR A 244 -2.55 -10.10 2.98
C TYR A 244 -1.48 -10.90 3.72
N LEU A 245 -1.25 -10.61 5.01
CA LEU A 245 -0.35 -11.40 5.85
C LEU A 245 -0.81 -12.86 5.98
N SER A 246 -2.12 -13.09 6.17
CA SER A 246 -2.72 -14.44 6.21
C SER A 246 -2.49 -15.21 4.92
N LYS A 247 -2.74 -14.60 3.75
CA LYS A 247 -2.49 -15.21 2.44
C LYS A 247 -1.00 -15.53 2.24
N MET A 248 -0.08 -14.67 2.70
CA MET A 248 1.36 -14.95 2.61
C MET A 248 1.81 -16.08 3.53
N SER A 249 1.22 -16.20 4.72
CA SER A 249 1.46 -17.33 5.64
C SER A 249 1.02 -18.66 5.02
N TRP A 250 -0.14 -18.68 4.37
CA TRP A 250 -0.57 -19.83 3.58
C TRP A 250 0.37 -20.10 2.41
N PHE A 251 0.72 -19.07 1.62
CA PHE A 251 1.55 -19.20 0.42
C PHE A 251 2.97 -19.68 0.73
N LYS A 252 3.53 -19.34 1.91
CA LYS A 252 4.80 -19.87 2.42
C LYS A 252 4.87 -21.41 2.40
N LYS A 253 3.73 -22.11 2.50
CA LYS A 253 3.68 -23.58 2.41
C LYS A 253 3.93 -24.10 0.99
N LYS A 254 3.68 -23.27 -0.03
CA LYS A 254 3.86 -23.59 -1.46
C LYS A 254 5.21 -23.08 -1.97
N ASP A 255 5.59 -21.86 -1.58
CA ASP A 255 6.91 -21.28 -1.85
C ASP A 255 7.46 -20.63 -0.56
N GLU A 256 8.26 -21.40 0.17
CA GLU A 256 8.84 -20.97 1.44
C GLU A 256 9.72 -19.73 1.29
N THR A 257 10.47 -19.63 0.18
CA THR A 257 11.42 -18.54 -0.03
C THR A 257 10.68 -17.23 -0.25
N VAL A 258 9.75 -17.20 -1.20
CA VAL A 258 8.98 -16.01 -1.52
C VAL A 258 8.04 -15.65 -0.37
N GLY A 259 7.37 -16.64 0.21
CA GLY A 259 6.47 -16.46 1.35
C GLY A 259 7.17 -15.82 2.55
N ASN A 260 8.35 -16.33 2.95
CA ASN A 260 9.12 -15.75 4.05
C ASN A 260 9.57 -14.31 3.77
N VAL A 261 9.98 -14.00 2.53
CA VAL A 261 10.38 -12.63 2.14
C VAL A 261 9.18 -11.67 2.22
N ALA A 262 8.02 -12.08 1.70
CA ALA A 262 6.80 -11.28 1.77
C ALA A 262 6.36 -11.05 3.21
N ILE A 263 6.26 -12.11 4.02
CA ILE A 263 5.90 -12.04 5.46
C ILE A 263 6.84 -11.09 6.21
N LYS A 264 8.16 -11.25 6.04
CA LYS A 264 9.14 -10.36 6.66
C LYS A 264 8.93 -8.91 6.26
N SER A 265 8.64 -8.66 4.98
CA SER A 265 8.35 -7.31 4.52
C SER A 265 7.08 -6.74 5.17
N ILE A 266 6.00 -7.51 5.26
CA ILE A 266 4.73 -7.08 5.86
C ILE A 266 4.89 -6.79 7.36
N CYS A 267 5.58 -7.67 8.09
CA CYS A 267 5.85 -7.49 9.53
C CYS A 267 6.67 -6.22 9.85
N ASN A 268 7.44 -5.70 8.88
CA ASN A 268 8.15 -4.42 9.01
C ASN A 268 7.26 -3.19 8.71
N HIS A 269 6.02 -3.38 8.27
CA HIS A 269 5.10 -2.32 7.85
C HIS A 269 3.67 -2.48 8.39
N LEU A 270 3.52 -2.92 9.65
CA LEU A 270 2.23 -3.15 10.33
C LEU A 270 1.50 -1.86 10.77
N TRP A 271 1.60 -0.78 9.99
CA TRP A 271 1.12 0.55 10.36
C TRP A 271 -0.38 0.60 10.67
N TYR A 272 -1.20 -0.12 9.91
CA TYR A 272 -2.66 -0.17 10.07
C TYR A 272 -3.12 -1.27 11.05
N LEU A 273 -2.21 -2.11 11.54
CA LEU A 273 -2.43 -3.08 12.61
C LEU A 273 -1.87 -2.57 13.95
N THR A 274 -1.96 -1.25 14.14
CA THR A 274 -1.65 -0.54 15.38
C THR A 274 -2.93 -0.17 16.11
N LYS A 275 -2.83 0.06 17.43
CA LYS A 275 -3.98 0.47 18.26
C LYS A 275 -4.60 1.77 17.76
N GLU A 276 -3.79 2.69 17.28
CA GLU A 276 -4.21 4.01 16.79
C GLU A 276 -5.04 3.91 15.49
N LEU A 277 -4.72 2.95 14.59
CA LEU A 277 -5.36 2.85 13.27
C LEU A 277 -6.31 1.66 13.10
N ILE A 278 -6.37 0.71 14.04
CA ILE A 278 -7.30 -0.42 13.94
C ILE A 278 -8.76 0.02 13.84
N VAL A 279 -9.12 1.17 14.43
CA VAL A 279 -10.49 1.71 14.44
C VAL A 279 -11.09 1.96 13.06
N PHE A 280 -10.26 2.06 12.03
CA PHE A 280 -10.75 2.18 10.65
C PHE A 280 -11.56 0.95 10.22
N SER A 281 -11.28 -0.23 10.78
CA SER A 281 -12.07 -1.45 10.55
C SER A 281 -13.51 -1.36 11.08
N PHE A 282 -13.85 -0.43 11.97
CA PHE A 282 -15.23 -0.23 12.41
C PHE A 282 -16.11 0.26 11.26
N PHE A 283 -15.50 0.94 10.30
CA PHE A 283 -16.15 1.50 9.12
C PHE A 283 -15.96 0.62 7.87
N ASP A 284 -15.44 -0.60 8.03
CA ASP A 284 -15.30 -1.56 6.95
C ASP A 284 -16.57 -2.39 6.81
N GLU A 285 -17.43 -2.01 5.86
CA GLU A 285 -18.69 -2.71 5.61
C GLU A 285 -18.52 -4.14 5.07
N SER A 286 -17.32 -4.50 4.60
CA SER A 286 -17.03 -5.87 4.17
C SER A 286 -16.78 -6.83 5.34
N LEU A 287 -16.58 -6.32 6.56
CA LEU A 287 -16.42 -7.14 7.76
C LEU A 287 -17.79 -7.53 8.35
N PRO A 288 -17.91 -8.76 8.92
CA PRO A 288 -19.13 -9.17 9.61
C PRO A 288 -19.54 -8.18 10.71
N ASN A 289 -20.83 -7.85 10.78
CA ASN A 289 -21.36 -6.93 11.80
C ASN A 289 -21.01 -7.38 13.23
N ALA A 290 -21.12 -8.68 13.51
CA ALA A 290 -20.77 -9.23 14.82
C ALA A 290 -19.29 -8.98 15.20
N LEU A 291 -18.37 -9.03 14.24
CA LEU A 291 -16.96 -8.71 14.47
C LEU A 291 -16.80 -7.22 14.78
N ARG A 292 -17.36 -6.33 13.93
CA ARG A 292 -17.29 -4.88 14.15
C ARG A 292 -17.88 -4.47 15.49
N GLU A 293 -19.02 -5.04 15.87
CA GLU A 293 -19.64 -4.83 17.19
C GLU A 293 -18.74 -5.31 18.33
N SER A 294 -18.12 -6.49 18.18
CA SER A 294 -17.17 -7.02 19.18
C SER A 294 -15.98 -6.07 19.38
N MET A 295 -15.44 -5.51 18.29
CA MET A 295 -14.34 -4.55 18.35
C MET A 295 -14.72 -3.24 19.03
N VAL A 296 -15.95 -2.74 18.80
CA VAL A 296 -16.46 -1.57 19.52
C VAL A 296 -16.67 -1.88 21.00
N LYS A 297 -17.26 -3.03 21.33
CA LYS A 297 -17.40 -3.49 22.73
C LYS A 297 -16.04 -3.58 23.41
N GLN A 298 -15.03 -4.12 22.73
CA GLN A 298 -13.65 -4.18 23.21
C GLN A 298 -13.09 -2.78 23.47
N LEU A 299 -13.30 -1.81 22.58
CA LEU A 299 -12.87 -0.42 22.80
C LEU A 299 -13.51 0.19 24.06
N LEU A 300 -14.80 -0.05 24.28
CA LEU A 300 -15.55 0.47 25.42
C LEU A 300 -15.08 -0.08 26.77
N THR A 301 -14.30 -1.17 26.79
CA THR A 301 -13.65 -1.66 28.03
C THR A 301 -12.49 -0.77 28.49
N PHE A 302 -11.96 0.09 27.61
CA PHE A 302 -10.87 1.01 27.94
C PHE A 302 -11.41 2.40 28.27
N ASN A 303 -10.93 2.99 29.37
CA ASN A 303 -11.20 4.39 29.68
C ASN A 303 -10.72 5.30 28.55
N ARG A 304 -11.59 6.22 28.13
CA ARG A 304 -11.26 7.25 27.14
C ARG A 304 -10.33 8.29 27.76
N ALA A 305 -9.02 8.06 27.65
CA ALA A 305 -8.01 9.02 28.10
C ALA A 305 -8.15 10.32 27.29
N LYS A 306 -8.19 11.47 27.95
CA LYS A 306 -8.26 12.78 27.27
C LYS A 306 -6.97 13.08 26.52
N ASP A 307 -5.84 12.79 27.15
CA ASP A 307 -4.51 13.06 26.59
C ASP A 307 -3.81 11.75 26.21
N ILE A 308 -3.76 11.48 24.91
CA ILE A 308 -2.95 10.38 24.36
C ILE A 308 -1.59 10.97 23.97
N PRO A 309 -0.48 10.47 24.54
CA PRO A 309 0.81 11.07 24.32
C PRO A 309 1.29 10.88 22.87
N PRO A 310 1.98 11.89 22.30
CA PRO A 310 2.56 11.79 20.98
C PRO A 310 3.65 10.72 20.91
N GLY A 311 3.85 10.18 19.71
CA GLY A 311 4.96 9.29 19.41
C GLY A 311 4.65 8.30 18.31
N LYS A 312 5.72 7.87 17.63
CA LYS A 312 5.65 6.84 16.60
C LYS A 312 4.86 5.61 17.11
N PRO A 313 3.84 5.15 16.37
CA PRO A 313 3.08 3.95 16.73
C PRO A 313 3.99 2.74 16.92
N LYS A 314 3.63 1.89 17.89
CA LYS A 314 4.31 0.62 18.10
C LYS A 314 3.55 -0.47 17.36
N PHE A 315 4.24 -1.22 16.52
CA PHE A 315 3.64 -2.36 15.85
C PHE A 315 3.33 -3.46 16.84
N SER A 316 2.18 -4.09 16.63
CA SER A 316 1.75 -5.25 17.39
C SER A 316 2.65 -6.44 17.08
N LEU A 317 2.93 -7.27 18.10
CA LEU A 317 3.57 -8.56 17.88
C LEU A 317 2.54 -9.49 17.25
N ILE A 318 2.85 -10.03 16.07
CA ILE A 318 2.00 -10.96 15.34
C ILE A 318 2.83 -12.21 15.06
N ASN A 319 2.29 -13.37 15.39
CA ASN A 319 2.84 -14.65 14.94
C ASN A 319 2.35 -14.89 13.50
N PRO A 320 3.21 -14.82 12.48
CA PRO A 320 2.77 -14.99 11.10
C PRO A 320 2.30 -16.42 10.81
N ASP A 321 2.67 -17.42 11.62
CA ASP A 321 2.25 -18.81 11.40
C ASP A 321 0.86 -19.11 12.02
N GLU A 322 0.31 -18.20 12.83
CA GLU A 322 -0.97 -18.35 13.53
C GLU A 322 -1.82 -17.08 13.37
N ILE A 323 -2.48 -16.95 12.21
CA ILE A 323 -3.30 -15.79 11.87
C ILE A 323 -4.78 -16.18 11.82
N ASP A 324 -5.58 -15.63 12.74
CA ASP A 324 -7.04 -15.78 12.75
C ASP A 324 -7.66 -14.60 11.98
N ASN A 325 -7.67 -14.70 10.66
CA ASN A 325 -8.24 -13.66 9.79
C ASN A 325 -9.75 -13.90 9.55
N PRO A 326 -10.64 -12.91 9.76
CA PRO A 326 -10.38 -11.54 10.20
C PRO A 326 -10.51 -11.31 11.72
N ASN A 327 -10.85 -12.31 12.53
CA ASN A 327 -11.23 -12.11 13.94
C ASN A 327 -10.12 -11.51 14.82
N GLN A 328 -8.86 -11.77 14.48
CA GLN A 328 -7.67 -11.24 15.15
C GLN A 328 -7.61 -9.71 15.12
N LEU A 329 -8.35 -9.04 14.24
CA LEU A 329 -8.49 -7.57 14.27
C LEU A 329 -8.90 -7.05 15.66
N ASN A 330 -9.75 -7.80 16.37
CA ASN A 330 -10.19 -7.44 17.72
C ASN A 330 -9.04 -7.34 18.73
N LEU A 331 -7.97 -8.14 18.56
CA LEU A 331 -6.82 -8.13 19.46
C LEU A 331 -5.95 -6.86 19.34
N PHE A 332 -6.07 -6.12 18.25
CA PHE A 332 -5.34 -4.87 18.06
C PHE A 332 -6.06 -3.66 18.68
N VAL A 333 -7.31 -3.80 19.13
CA VAL A 333 -8.05 -2.75 19.82
C VAL A 333 -7.45 -2.53 21.22
N GLY A 334 -7.19 -1.27 21.57
CA GLY A 334 -6.67 -0.92 22.89
C GLY A 334 -6.92 0.52 23.28
N ALA A 335 -6.45 0.95 24.45
CA ALA A 335 -6.69 2.31 24.95
C ALA A 335 -6.33 3.44 23.97
N LYS A 336 -5.31 3.25 23.12
CA LYS A 336 -4.91 4.23 22.09
C LYS A 336 -5.84 4.29 20.87
N SER A 337 -6.74 3.34 20.70
CA SER A 337 -7.80 3.37 19.68
C SER A 337 -8.76 4.55 19.88
N TRP A 338 -8.82 5.13 21.08
CA TRP A 338 -9.54 6.38 21.32
C TRP A 338 -8.95 7.60 20.60
N LEU A 339 -7.74 7.52 20.02
CA LEU A 339 -7.04 8.67 19.42
C LEU A 339 -7.84 9.35 18.31
N LEU A 340 -8.40 8.59 17.36
CA LEU A 340 -9.23 9.17 16.28
C LEU A 340 -10.39 9.99 16.86
N PHE A 341 -11.12 9.42 17.80
CA PHE A 341 -12.30 10.04 18.42
C PHE A 341 -11.93 11.27 19.24
N ASN A 342 -10.80 11.26 19.95
CA ASN A 342 -10.30 12.44 20.65
C ASN A 342 -9.93 13.58 19.70
N LEU A 343 -9.25 13.27 18.59
CA LEU A 343 -8.85 14.26 17.60
C LEU A 343 -10.04 14.89 16.88
N LEU A 344 -11.13 14.14 16.72
CA LEU A 344 -12.36 14.62 16.09
C LEU A 344 -13.36 15.23 17.09
N ASN A 345 -13.07 15.20 18.39
CA ASN A 345 -14.00 15.59 19.45
C ASN A 345 -15.37 14.87 19.38
N THR A 346 -15.38 13.59 18.95
CA THR A 346 -16.59 12.75 18.79
C THR A 346 -16.71 11.67 19.83
#